data_AF-A0A1H2MVN1-F1
#
_entry.id   AF-A0A1H2MVN1-F1
#
_cell.length_a   1.000
_cell.length_b   1.000
_cell.length_c   1.000
_cell.angle_alpha   90.00
_cell.angle_beta   90.00
_cell.angle_gamma   90.00
#
_symmetry.space_group_name_H-M   'P 1'
#
loop_
_entity.id
_entity.type
_entity.pdbx_description
1 polymer ?
#
loop_
_entity_poly.entity_id
_entity_poly.type
_entity_poly.pdbx_seq_one_letter_code
_entity_poly.pdbx_strand_id
1 'polypeptide(L)'
;MSLNNFSNDLTVVTINGRQIQDWGDTATPYTDAPIDPRSQLRRGQGGNAVRLDRQNPGREVNVYLNPGSSDSAYVQGLLNSNANITLTFTQIGTLETALGSEGVLVNDGQRGRAGSTITDDQFTMQFNIWEATRG
;
A
#
# COMPACT_ATOMS: atom_id res chain seq x y z
N MET A 1 -24.66 -9.80 -15.27
CA MET A 1 -23.42 -9.50 -14.53
C MET A 1 -23.70 -8.28 -13.68
N SER A 2 -23.55 -8.36 -12.35
CA SER A 2 -23.71 -7.15 -11.52
C SER A 2 -22.57 -6.19 -11.86
N LEU A 3 -22.90 -4.91 -12.03
CA LEU A 3 -21.93 -3.84 -12.19
C LEU A 3 -21.31 -3.61 -10.81
N ASN A 4 -20.29 -4.39 -10.46
CA ASN A 4 -19.55 -4.13 -9.24
C ASN A 4 -18.70 -2.88 -9.50
N ASN A 5 -19.01 -1.80 -8.79
CA ASN A 5 -18.24 -0.56 -8.87
C ASN A 5 -16.96 -0.74 -8.03
N PHE A 6 -15.81 -0.57 -8.67
CA PHE A 6 -14.50 -0.65 -8.04
C PHE A 6 -13.78 0.71 -7.99
N SER A 7 -14.53 1.80 -8.21
CA SER A 7 -13.97 3.15 -8.16
C SER A 7 -13.54 3.53 -6.74
N ASN A 8 -12.73 4.59 -6.65
CA ASN A 8 -12.32 5.19 -5.37
C ASN A 8 -13.49 5.56 -4.45
N ASP A 9 -14.70 5.74 -5.00
CA ASP A 9 -15.89 6.12 -4.25
C ASP A 9 -16.38 5.01 -3.30
N LEU A 10 -16.01 3.75 -3.57
CA LEU A 10 -16.30 2.61 -2.71
C LEU A 10 -15.06 2.08 -1.96
N THR A 11 -13.92 2.73 -2.16
CA THR A 11 -12.64 2.38 -1.53
C THR A 11 -12.36 3.33 -0.38
N VAL A 12 -12.33 2.80 0.84
CA VAL A 12 -11.98 3.55 2.05
C VAL A 12 -10.59 3.14 2.50
N VAL A 13 -9.67 4.11 2.51
CA VAL A 13 -8.32 3.93 3.05
C VAL A 13 -8.11 4.89 4.21
N THR A 14 -7.69 4.36 5.35
CA THR A 14 -7.42 5.15 6.55
C THR A 14 -5.99 4.91 7.00
N ILE A 15 -5.25 5.99 7.25
CA ILE A 15 -3.88 5.98 7.78
C ILE A 15 -3.90 6.65 9.15
N ASN A 16 -3.51 5.92 10.20
CA ASN A 16 -3.50 6.41 11.59
C ASN A 16 -4.81 7.10 12.03
N GLY A 17 -5.96 6.56 11.58
CA GLY A 17 -7.28 7.08 11.90
C GLY A 17 -7.77 8.23 11.02
N ARG A 18 -6.93 8.77 10.12
CA ARG A 18 -7.35 9.74 9.10
C ARG A 18 -7.71 9.04 7.79
N GLN A 19 -8.92 9.25 7.31
CA GLN A 19 -9.35 8.76 6.00
C GLN A 19 -8.68 9.59 4.90
N ILE A 20 -8.17 8.91 3.87
CA ILE A 20 -7.62 9.52 2.66
C ILE A 20 -8.76 9.77 1.68
N GLN A 21 -8.83 11.00 1.17
CA GLN A 21 -9.90 11.45 0.28
C GLN A 21 -9.34 12.08 -1.00
N ASP A 22 -8.14 12.67 -0.94
CA ASP A 22 -7.55 13.40 -2.07
C ASP A 22 -6.50 12.55 -2.81
N TRP A 23 -7.02 11.68 -3.68
CA TRP A 23 -6.23 10.80 -4.53
C TRP A 23 -5.62 11.55 -5.73
N GLY A 24 -4.43 11.13 -6.15
CA GLY A 24 -3.79 11.66 -7.36
C GLY A 24 -4.45 11.18 -8.67
N ASP A 25 -3.89 11.61 -9.80
CA ASP A 25 -4.39 11.26 -11.13
C ASP A 25 -3.93 9.86 -11.62
N THR A 26 -3.05 9.20 -10.85
CA THR A 26 -2.59 7.84 -11.16
C THR A 26 -3.74 6.85 -11.22
N ALA A 27 -3.79 6.04 -12.29
CA ALA A 27 -4.85 5.05 -12.52
C ALA A 27 -4.99 3.97 -11.44
N THR A 28 -3.97 3.78 -10.62
CA THR A 28 -3.94 2.87 -9.46
C THR A 28 -3.47 3.64 -8.22
N PRO A 29 -4.38 4.34 -7.53
CA PRO A 29 -4.03 5.26 -6.44
C PRO A 29 -3.62 4.55 -5.14
N TYR A 30 -3.91 3.25 -5.05
CA TYR A 30 -3.53 2.38 -3.95
C TYR A 30 -3.05 1.03 -4.51
N THR A 31 -1.90 0.56 -4.03
CA THR A 31 -1.41 -0.79 -4.32
C THR A 31 -0.86 -1.43 -3.04
N ASP A 32 -1.08 -2.73 -2.88
CA ASP A 32 -0.46 -3.53 -1.81
C ASP A 32 0.16 -4.81 -2.39
N ALA A 33 1.40 -5.08 -1.99
CA ALA A 33 2.16 -6.25 -2.43
C ALA A 33 2.98 -6.84 -1.27
N PRO A 34 3.24 -8.15 -1.24
CA PRO A 34 4.21 -8.72 -0.31
C PRO A 34 5.59 -8.07 -0.54
N ILE A 35 6.29 -7.69 0.53
CA ILE A 35 7.68 -7.19 0.44
C ILE A 35 8.57 -8.29 -0.13
N ASP A 36 8.36 -9.50 0.38
CA ASP A 36 9.05 -10.70 -0.04
C ASP A 36 8.06 -11.83 -0.40
N PRO A 37 8.44 -12.74 -1.32
CA PRO A 37 7.66 -13.95 -1.56
C PRO A 37 7.58 -14.80 -0.28
N ARG A 38 6.37 -15.28 0.03
CA ARG A 38 6.10 -16.10 1.23
C ARG A 38 6.88 -17.40 1.27
N SER A 39 7.12 -18.01 0.11
CA SER A 39 7.84 -19.28 0.00
C SER A 39 8.72 -19.30 -1.23
N GLN A 40 9.96 -19.77 -1.09
CA GLN A 40 10.86 -20.01 -2.20
C GLN A 40 11.24 -21.49 -2.28
N LEU A 41 11.21 -22.05 -3.49
CA LEU A 41 11.68 -23.42 -3.75
C LEU A 41 13.08 -23.35 -4.37
N ARG A 42 14.09 -23.82 -3.63
CA ARG A 42 15.45 -23.97 -4.14
C ARG A 42 15.64 -25.38 -4.66
N ARG A 43 15.74 -25.53 -5.99
CA ARG A 43 15.98 -26.83 -6.64
C ARG A 43 17.48 -27.14 -6.66
N GLY A 44 17.87 -28.29 -6.11
CA GLY A 44 19.26 -28.78 -6.21
C GLY A 44 19.45 -29.65 -7.46
N GLN A 45 20.70 -29.86 -7.88
CA GLN A 45 21.02 -30.74 -9.02
C GLN A 45 20.73 -32.23 -8.76
N GLY A 46 20.43 -32.61 -7.51
CA GLY A 46 20.14 -33.98 -7.09
C GLY A 46 18.66 -34.39 -7.07
N GLY A 47 17.78 -33.70 -7.80
CA GLY A 47 16.38 -34.11 -8.02
C GLY A 47 15.36 -33.65 -6.98
N ASN A 48 15.77 -33.22 -5.78
CA ASN A 48 14.89 -32.67 -4.74
C ASN A 48 15.02 -31.14 -4.58
N ALA A 49 13.97 -30.50 -4.08
CA ALA A 49 13.92 -29.06 -3.79
C ALA A 49 13.74 -28.81 -2.29
N VAL A 50 14.44 -27.80 -1.76
CA VAL A 50 14.24 -27.30 -0.39
C VAL A 50 13.26 -26.14 -0.44
N ARG A 51 12.20 -26.22 0.36
CA ARG A 51 11.22 -25.15 0.55
C ARG A 51 11.65 -24.27 1.72
N LEU A 52 11.78 -22.97 1.47
CA LEU A 52 12.03 -21.95 2.48
C LEU A 52 10.76 -21.12 2.63
N ASP A 53 10.09 -21.25 3.77
CA ASP A 53 8.89 -20.47 4.10
C ASP A 53 9.27 -19.34 5.05
N ARG A 54 8.82 -18.14 4.73
CA ARG A 54 8.95 -16.98 5.60
C ARG A 54 7.72 -16.91 6.51
N GLN A 55 7.95 -16.88 7.82
CA GLN A 55 6.87 -16.79 8.81
C GLN A 55 6.10 -15.48 8.70
N ASN A 56 6.80 -14.38 8.40
CA ASN A 56 6.16 -13.09 8.16
C ASN A 56 6.78 -12.36 6.95
N PRO A 57 6.14 -12.39 5.78
CA PRO A 57 6.64 -11.71 4.59
C PRO A 57 6.43 -10.19 4.59
N GLY A 58 5.66 -9.66 5.55
CA GLY A 58 5.28 -8.25 5.58
C GLY A 58 4.49 -7.83 4.34
N ARG A 59 4.13 -6.55 4.27
CA ARG A 59 3.44 -5.95 3.13
C ARG A 59 4.00 -4.58 2.81
N GLU A 60 4.26 -4.32 1.54
CA GLU A 60 4.48 -2.99 1.03
C GLU A 60 3.15 -2.42 0.51
N VAL A 61 2.87 -1.18 0.86
CA VAL A 61 1.72 -0.43 0.38
C VAL A 61 2.22 0.87 -0.23
N ASN A 62 1.77 1.18 -1.43
CA ASN A 62 2.02 2.46 -2.07
C ASN A 62 0.71 3.23 -2.19
N VAL A 63 0.75 4.51 -1.83
CA VAL A 63 -0.36 5.45 -2.03
C VAL A 63 0.09 6.61 -2.89
N TYR A 64 -0.80 7.03 -3.79
CA TYR A 64 -0.57 8.13 -4.72
C TYR A 64 -1.60 9.23 -4.44
N LEU A 65 -1.11 10.36 -3.93
CA LEU A 65 -1.92 11.47 -3.46
C LEU A 65 -1.72 12.70 -4.33
N ASN A 66 -2.73 13.55 -4.36
CA ASN A 66 -2.65 14.79 -5.12
C ASN A 66 -1.57 15.71 -4.52
N PRO A 67 -0.66 16.27 -5.32
CA PRO A 67 0.37 17.19 -4.87
C PRO A 67 -0.17 18.40 -4.11
N GLY A 68 0.27 18.59 -2.87
CA GLY A 68 -0.14 19.74 -2.04
C GLY A 68 -1.51 19.60 -1.37
N SER A 69 -2.13 18.42 -1.49
CA SER A 69 -3.31 18.06 -0.71
C SER A 69 -3.04 18.05 0.80
N SER A 70 -4.10 18.24 1.58
CA SER A 70 -4.00 18.13 3.04
C SER A 70 -3.66 16.70 3.51
N ASP A 71 -3.99 15.70 2.70
CA ASP A 71 -3.65 14.29 2.94
C ASP A 71 -2.18 14.02 2.63
N SER A 72 -1.64 14.56 1.54
CA SER A 72 -0.20 14.50 1.24
C SER A 72 0.64 15.15 2.34
N ALA A 73 0.25 16.34 2.80
CA ALA A 73 0.94 17.03 3.90
C ALA A 73 0.91 16.23 5.21
N TYR A 74 -0.19 15.52 5.48
CA TYR A 74 -0.32 14.65 6.65
C TYR A 74 0.61 13.44 6.56
N VAL A 75 0.60 12.71 5.45
CA VAL A 75 1.47 11.52 5.26
C VAL A 75 2.94 11.94 5.26
N GLN A 76 3.29 13.08 4.67
CA GLN A 76 4.63 13.64 4.76
C GLN A 76 5.04 13.95 6.21
N GLY A 77 4.10 14.46 7.04
CA GLY A 77 4.34 14.68 8.46
C GLY A 77 4.62 13.38 9.21
N LEU A 78 3.91 12.30 8.88
CA LEU A 78 4.15 10.96 9.44
C LEU A 78 5.52 10.42 9.02
N LEU A 79 5.93 10.63 7.77
CA LEU A 79 7.25 10.24 7.28
C LEU A 79 8.36 10.99 8.03
N ASN A 80 8.26 12.32 8.16
CA ASN A 80 9.27 13.13 8.84
C ASN A 80 9.39 12.81 10.34
N SER A 81 8.31 12.32 10.96
CA SER A 81 8.29 11.97 12.39
C SER A 81 8.64 10.51 12.68
N ASN A 82 8.87 9.68 11.65
CA ASN A 82 9.05 8.23 11.80
C ASN A 82 7.97 7.59 12.67
N ALA A 83 6.73 8.06 12.52
CA ALA A 83 5.61 7.57 13.31
C ALA A 83 5.28 6.11 12.93
N ASN A 84 4.84 5.33 13.91
CA ASN A 84 4.25 4.03 13.64
C ASN A 84 2.95 4.20 12.85
N ILE A 85 2.76 3.39 11.82
CA ILE A 85 1.64 3.47 10.88
C ILE A 85 0.71 2.29 11.09
N THR A 86 -0.57 2.59 11.21
CA THR A 86 -1.67 1.63 11.10
C THR A 86 -2.51 2.00 9.89
N LEU A 87 -2.73 1.04 9.00
CA LEU A 87 -3.50 1.21 7.78
C LEU A 87 -4.71 0.31 7.80
N THR A 88 -5.84 0.86 7.37
CA THR A 88 -7.03 0.06 7.04
C THR A 88 -7.43 0.35 5.62
N PHE A 89 -7.72 -0.71 4.88
CA PHE A 89 -8.25 -0.68 3.52
C PHE A 89 -9.56 -1.44 3.52
N THR A 90 -10.59 -0.88 2.88
CA THR A 90 -11.87 -1.55 2.67
C THR A 90 -12.38 -1.21 1.28
N GLN A 91 -12.63 -2.24 0.46
CA GLN A 91 -13.33 -2.09 -0.81
C GLN A 91 -14.74 -2.64 -0.66
N ILE A 92 -15.72 -1.74 -0.62
CA ILE A 92 -17.12 -2.11 -0.34
C ILE A 92 -17.68 -3.00 -1.47
N GLY A 93 -17.26 -2.76 -2.71
CA GLY A 93 -17.73 -3.51 -3.88
C GLY A 93 -17.29 -4.99 -3.90
N THR A 94 -16.18 -5.35 -3.27
CA THR A 94 -15.64 -6.72 -3.21
C THR A 94 -15.67 -7.33 -1.81
N LEU A 95 -16.07 -6.55 -0.80
CA LEU A 95 -15.94 -6.91 0.62
C LEU A 95 -14.49 -7.24 1.03
N GLU A 96 -13.51 -6.73 0.27
CA GLU A 96 -12.10 -6.88 0.63
C GLU A 96 -11.77 -5.93 1.76
N THR A 97 -11.09 -6.48 2.77
CA THR A 97 -10.62 -5.71 3.92
C THR A 97 -9.16 -6.06 4.15
N ALA A 98 -8.36 -5.05 4.46
CA ALA A 98 -7.00 -5.26 4.91
C ALA A 98 -6.66 -4.33 6.07
N LEU A 99 -5.94 -4.86 7.04
CA LEU A 99 -5.42 -4.16 8.20
C LEU A 99 -3.91 -4.38 8.27
N GLY A 100 -3.16 -3.31 8.13
CA GLY A 100 -1.73 -3.25 8.35
C GLY A 100 -1.44 -2.60 9.69
N SER A 101 -0.63 -3.25 10.53
CA SER A 101 -0.15 -2.66 11.78
C SER A 101 1.36 -2.82 11.90
N GLU A 102 1.95 -2.04 12.81
CA GLU A 102 3.42 -1.93 12.96
C GLU A 102 4.08 -1.52 11.63
N GLY A 103 3.48 -0.51 10.98
CA GLY A 103 3.96 0.02 9.72
C GLY A 103 4.95 1.16 9.90
N VAL A 104 5.77 1.36 8.88
CA VAL A 104 6.67 2.51 8.76
C VAL A 104 6.61 3.06 7.34
N LEU A 105 6.66 4.38 7.20
CA LEU A 105 6.87 5.06 5.92
C LEU A 105 8.36 4.96 5.57
N VAL A 106 8.68 4.24 4.49
CA VAL A 106 10.06 3.92 4.11
C VAL A 106 10.61 4.88 3.07
N ASN A 107 9.76 5.40 2.19
CA ASN A 107 10.20 6.27 1.12
C ASN A 107 9.10 7.24 0.64
N ASP A 108 9.51 8.42 0.19
CA ASP A 108 8.72 9.28 -0.69
C ASP A 108 9.21 9.12 -2.15
N GLY A 109 8.27 9.17 -3.09
CA GLY A 109 8.57 9.01 -4.51
C GLY A 109 9.28 10.22 -5.12
N GLN A 110 9.66 10.08 -6.39
CA GLN A 110 10.33 11.14 -7.13
C GLN A 110 9.39 12.35 -7.37
N ARG A 111 9.88 13.55 -7.04
CA ARG A 111 9.17 14.80 -7.30
C ARG A 111 9.47 15.31 -8.71
N GLY A 112 8.60 14.99 -9.67
CA GLY A 112 8.72 15.41 -11.07
C GLY A 112 7.70 16.47 -11.46
N ARG A 113 7.77 17.68 -10.87
CA ARG A 113 6.76 18.75 -11.06
C ARG A 113 7.24 19.95 -11.88
N ALA A 114 8.42 19.85 -12.47
CA ALA A 114 9.03 20.89 -13.29
C ALA A 114 8.90 20.61 -14.81
N GLY A 115 7.99 19.72 -15.23
CA GLY A 115 7.80 19.27 -16.61
C GLY A 115 6.38 19.46 -17.14
N SER A 116 6.09 18.91 -18.32
CA SER A 116 4.78 19.00 -18.98
C SER A 116 3.67 18.16 -18.33
N THR A 117 4.04 17.28 -17.41
CA THR A 117 3.12 16.46 -16.62
C THR A 117 3.44 16.65 -15.15
N ILE A 118 2.40 16.74 -14.33
CA ILE A 118 2.52 16.83 -12.88
C ILE A 118 2.52 15.39 -12.36
N THR A 119 3.48 15.07 -11.49
CA THR A 119 3.57 13.76 -10.82
C THR A 119 2.90 13.83 -9.45
N ASP A 120 2.19 12.75 -9.11
CA ASP A 120 1.55 12.57 -7.81
C ASP A 120 2.58 12.47 -6.67
N ASP A 121 2.15 12.77 -5.44
CA ASP A 121 2.91 12.42 -4.25
C ASP A 121 2.77 10.92 -3.98
N GLN A 122 3.86 10.18 -4.17
CA GLN A 122 3.92 8.76 -3.86
C GLN A 122 4.53 8.55 -2.48
N PHE A 123 3.89 7.73 -1.65
CA PHE A 123 4.44 7.28 -0.38
C PHE A 123 4.45 5.76 -0.30
N THR A 124 5.60 5.20 0.10
CA THR A 124 5.79 3.77 0.29
C THR A 124 5.80 3.46 1.79
N MET A 125 4.87 2.62 2.21
CA MET A 125 4.72 2.13 3.57
C MET A 125 5.03 0.64 3.62
N GLN A 126 5.72 0.18 4.64
CA GLN A 126 5.98 -1.24 4.88
C GLN A 126 5.41 -1.64 6.23
N PHE A 127 4.65 -2.73 6.25
CA PHE A 127 3.97 -3.27 7.42
C PHE A 127 4.56 -4.62 7.81
N ASN A 128 4.81 -4.79 9.10
CA ASN A 128 5.19 -6.07 9.66
C ASN A 128 3.96 -6.99 9.75
N ILE A 129 2.85 -6.52 10.33
CA ILE A 129 1.64 -7.32 10.49
C ILE A 129 0.65 -6.95 9.39
N TRP A 130 0.13 -7.96 8.68
CA TRP A 130 -0.85 -7.76 7.62
C TRP A 130 -1.95 -8.82 7.69
N GLU A 131 -3.15 -8.38 8.04
CA GLU A 131 -4.36 -9.20 8.02
C GLU A 131 -5.23 -8.74 6.85
N ALA A 132 -5.48 -9.61 5.88
CA ALA A 132 -6.31 -9.27 4.75
C ALA A 132 -7.23 -10.41 4.35
N THR A 133 -8.45 -10.04 3.99
CA THR A 133 -9.44 -10.93 3.41
C THR A 133 -9.61 -10.53 1.94
N ARG A 134 -9.37 -11.48 1.05
CA ARG A 134 -9.69 -11.36 -0.39
C ARG A 134 -10.93 -12.18 -0.66
N GLY A 135 -11.91 -11.59 -1.36
CA GLY A 135 -13.19 -12.22 -1.70
C GLY A 135 -13.06 -13.43 -2.61
#